data_AF-A0AAX4JK57-F1
#
_entry.id   AF-A0AAX4JK57-F1
#
_cell.length_a   1.000
_cell.length_b   1.000
_cell.length_c   1.000
_cell.angle_alpha   90.00
_cell.angle_beta   90.00
_cell.angle_gamma   90.00
#
_symmetry.space_group_name_H-M   'P 1'
#
loop_
_entity.id
_entity.type
_entity.pdbx_description
1 polymer ?
#
loop_
_entity_poly.entity_id
_entity_poly.type
_entity_poly.pdbx_seq_one_letter_code
_entity_poly.pdbx_strand_id
1 'polypeptide(L)'
;MSTVTVADTKKQEEEKYGHPPPLLLTITILPISIALILNPLIPIITPQWFSELGIIPKSIDIKGIFETKQLSQSQSEFPALQANLGFSLLSFIGIVWLIPKVSKSFVEKGLKGRDLLKPGGRISGPWVPECLGLPCASWYLALMMLFIPFPFSHLFKSQTPLGPESFPQRELTLYLSSLLSLLTATLLGFIDDLFDIRWRHKLPIPIVAAVPTLLVYYSVGGVTTVVLPKGLGGWLSGIGLERFIMQGNIVDLGPIYYLYLILLPTFTTNSINILAGINGVEVIQALIISLSVLINDLLFLPIWSPSLLTLLKIENPENGRILNWAIGEVVDRHLMSFYFMAPLFMICAGFLWHNWYPAKAFPGDTFCYFSGMAFSAIAIQGHFSKTLILFFLPQIFNFILSCPQLFGLVDCPRHRLPFYDEKTNLLNPSKVIFEKPSPKRTVISLKILSFFKLVKLEYDGNGHIKSSTNLTIINFLLIHFGPLREDRLCLLVGFVQIIGSIIAFSIRYGVGSWFYGGDRR
;
A
#
# COMPACT_ATOMS: atom_id res chain seq x y z
N MET A 1 -30.64 37.70 -21.46
CA MET A 1 -30.17 37.28 -20.12
C MET A 1 -30.57 35.83 -19.95
N SER A 2 -29.65 34.91 -20.15
CA SER A 2 -29.89 33.46 -20.04
C SER A 2 -30.05 33.07 -18.57
N THR A 3 -31.22 32.53 -18.22
CA THR A 3 -31.51 31.94 -16.92
C THR A 3 -30.68 30.67 -16.74
N VAL A 4 -29.48 30.81 -16.16
CA VAL A 4 -28.70 29.66 -15.67
C VAL A 4 -29.49 29.06 -14.52
N THR A 5 -29.96 27.82 -14.68
CA THR A 5 -30.74 27.16 -13.64
C THR A 5 -29.82 26.76 -12.47
N VAL A 6 -30.38 26.59 -11.27
CA VAL A 6 -29.63 26.11 -10.08
C VAL A 6 -28.97 24.74 -10.33
N ALA A 7 -29.55 23.95 -11.25
CA ALA A 7 -28.98 22.68 -11.70
C ALA A 7 -27.73 22.88 -12.57
N ASP A 8 -27.73 23.87 -13.48
CA ASP A 8 -26.57 24.19 -14.32
C ASP A 8 -25.40 24.76 -13.52
N THR A 9 -25.69 25.54 -12.47
CA THR A 9 -24.66 26.04 -11.54
C THR A 9 -24.07 24.93 -10.69
N LYS A 10 -24.88 24.00 -10.16
CA LYS A 10 -24.35 22.81 -9.47
C LYS A 10 -23.50 21.93 -10.38
N LYS A 11 -23.90 21.75 -11.64
CA LYS A 11 -23.17 20.93 -12.61
C LYS A 11 -21.83 21.56 -13.02
N GLN A 12 -21.78 22.89 -13.22
CA GLN A 12 -20.53 23.63 -13.44
C GLN A 12 -19.61 23.64 -12.20
N GLU A 13 -20.17 23.60 -10.99
CA GLU A 13 -19.40 23.49 -9.75
C GLU A 13 -18.84 22.07 -9.50
N GLU A 14 -19.59 21.01 -9.83
CA GLU A 14 -19.11 19.63 -9.78
C GLU A 14 -18.00 19.37 -10.82
N GLU A 15 -18.05 20.02 -11.99
CA GLU A 15 -16.98 19.96 -13.00
C GLU A 15 -15.65 20.57 -12.54
N LYS A 16 -15.67 21.39 -11.49
CA LYS A 16 -14.47 22.06 -10.96
C LYS A 16 -13.56 21.12 -10.18
N TYR A 17 -14.09 20.10 -9.50
CA TYR A 17 -13.31 19.28 -8.58
C TYR A 17 -13.34 17.79 -8.95
N GLY A 18 -12.17 17.16 -8.98
CA GLY A 18 -12.02 15.78 -9.44
C GLY A 18 -12.21 15.62 -10.96
N HIS A 19 -11.75 14.48 -11.50
CA HIS A 19 -12.06 14.10 -12.87
C HIS A 19 -13.49 13.53 -12.93
N PRO A 20 -14.23 13.79 -14.02
CA PRO A 20 -15.57 13.25 -14.18
C PRO A 20 -15.52 11.71 -14.12
N PRO A 21 -16.49 11.06 -13.47
CA PRO A 21 -16.52 9.60 -13.42
C PRO A 21 -16.66 8.98 -14.83
N PRO A 22 -15.94 7.89 -15.14
CA PRO A 22 -16.08 7.18 -16.40
C PRO A 22 -17.40 6.40 -16.38
N LEU A 23 -18.46 7.01 -16.93
CA LEU A 23 -19.82 6.49 -16.86
C LEU A 23 -19.96 5.09 -17.47
N LEU A 24 -19.37 4.84 -18.64
CA LEU A 24 -19.40 3.54 -19.30
C LEU A 24 -18.75 2.45 -18.44
N LEU A 25 -17.59 2.76 -17.85
CA LEU A 25 -16.87 1.86 -16.96
C LEU A 25 -17.71 1.58 -15.70
N THR A 26 -18.37 2.60 -15.15
CA THR A 26 -19.24 2.46 -13.98
C THR A 26 -20.44 1.55 -14.26
N ILE A 27 -21.16 1.79 -15.36
CA ILE A 27 -22.34 1.00 -15.74
C ILE A 27 -21.96 -0.46 -16.02
N THR A 28 -20.72 -0.72 -16.44
CA THR A 28 -20.21 -2.08 -16.66
C THR A 28 -19.79 -2.76 -15.35
N ILE A 29 -19.00 -2.09 -14.52
CA ILE A 29 -18.41 -2.70 -13.31
C ILE A 29 -19.43 -2.81 -12.17
N LEU A 30 -20.35 -1.86 -12.00
CA LEU A 30 -21.25 -1.82 -10.84
C LEU A 30 -22.18 -3.04 -10.76
N PRO A 31 -22.87 -3.47 -11.84
CA PRO A 31 -23.69 -4.67 -11.80
C PRO A 31 -22.87 -5.93 -11.50
N ILE A 32 -21.66 -6.03 -12.05
CA ILE A 32 -20.73 -7.15 -11.79
C ILE A 32 -20.35 -7.17 -10.31
N SER A 33 -19.97 -6.02 -9.75
CA SER A 33 -19.63 -5.86 -8.34
C SER A 33 -20.78 -6.30 -7.43
N ILE A 34 -22.00 -5.82 -7.69
CA ILE A 34 -23.19 -6.18 -6.91
C ILE A 34 -23.49 -7.68 -7.02
N ALA A 35 -23.42 -8.26 -8.22
CA ALA A 35 -23.63 -9.68 -8.43
C ALA A 35 -22.62 -10.53 -7.66
N LEU A 36 -21.33 -10.16 -7.67
CA LEU A 36 -20.27 -10.84 -6.94
C LEU A 36 -20.47 -10.78 -5.41
N ILE A 37 -21.00 -9.67 -4.88
CA ILE A 37 -21.32 -9.51 -3.44
C ILE A 37 -22.56 -10.31 -3.06
N LEU A 38 -23.62 -10.26 -3.88
CA LEU A 38 -24.90 -10.88 -3.54
C LEU A 38 -24.88 -12.40 -3.73
N ASN A 39 -24.14 -12.92 -4.71
CA ASN A 39 -24.18 -14.35 -5.07
C ASN A 39 -23.85 -15.29 -3.88
N PRO A 40 -22.81 -15.03 -3.06
CA PRO A 40 -22.55 -15.83 -1.86
C PRO A 40 -23.65 -15.77 -0.80
N LEU A 41 -24.45 -14.69 -0.78
CA LEU A 41 -25.54 -14.47 0.16
C LEU A 41 -26.86 -15.12 -0.26
N ILE A 42 -27.07 -15.35 -1.57
CA ILE A 42 -28.32 -15.93 -2.09
C ILE A 42 -28.70 -17.21 -1.33
N PRO A 43 -27.82 -18.23 -1.19
CA PRO A 43 -28.18 -19.47 -0.49
C PRO A 43 -28.47 -19.30 1.02
N ILE A 44 -28.04 -18.19 1.62
CA ILE A 44 -28.25 -17.89 3.05
C ILE A 44 -29.59 -17.17 3.24
N ILE A 45 -29.97 -16.29 2.31
CA ILE A 45 -31.15 -15.43 2.42
C ILE A 45 -32.39 -16.07 1.77
N THR A 46 -32.23 -16.93 0.76
CA THR A 46 -33.37 -17.61 0.14
C THR A 46 -33.96 -18.65 1.10
N PRO A 47 -35.25 -18.53 1.45
CA PRO A 47 -35.94 -19.55 2.25
C PRO A 47 -35.89 -20.92 1.56
N GLN A 48 -35.80 -22.02 2.33
CA GLN A 48 -35.74 -23.39 1.79
C GLN A 48 -36.89 -23.67 0.79
N TRP A 49 -38.12 -23.25 1.11
CA TRP A 49 -39.28 -23.41 0.22
C TRP A 49 -39.13 -22.69 -1.14
N PHE A 50 -38.36 -21.60 -1.20
CA PHE A 50 -38.11 -20.86 -2.44
C PHE A 50 -37.08 -21.58 -3.33
N SER A 51 -36.12 -22.28 -2.72
CA SER A 51 -35.17 -23.12 -3.46
C SER A 51 -35.81 -24.39 -4.05
N GLU A 52 -36.89 -24.88 -3.46
CA GLU A 52 -37.66 -26.04 -3.90
C GLU A 52 -38.58 -25.74 -5.11
N LEU A 53 -38.91 -24.47 -5.35
CA LEU A 53 -39.78 -24.06 -6.47
C LEU A 53 -39.11 -24.17 -7.85
N GLY A 54 -37.81 -24.44 -7.94
CA GLY A 54 -37.10 -24.61 -9.22
C GLY A 54 -36.98 -23.35 -10.09
N ILE A 55 -37.41 -22.19 -9.59
CA ILE A 55 -37.43 -20.88 -10.29
C ILE A 55 -36.09 -20.13 -10.14
N ILE A 56 -35.21 -20.57 -9.24
CA ILE A 56 -33.85 -20.02 -9.17
C ILE A 56 -33.09 -20.51 -10.42
N PRO A 57 -32.63 -19.62 -11.32
CA PRO A 57 -31.70 -20.05 -12.35
C PRO A 57 -30.53 -20.71 -11.61
N LYS A 58 -30.24 -21.98 -11.91
CA LYS A 58 -29.01 -22.65 -11.46
C LYS A 58 -27.92 -21.59 -11.55
N SER A 59 -27.41 -21.17 -10.40
CA SER A 59 -26.50 -20.03 -10.21
C SER A 59 -25.73 -19.76 -11.50
N ILE A 60 -25.74 -18.53 -12.05
CA ILE A 60 -24.94 -18.15 -13.23
C ILE A 60 -23.64 -18.94 -13.16
N ASP A 61 -23.52 -19.90 -14.08
CA ASP A 61 -22.53 -20.96 -13.94
C ASP A 61 -21.17 -20.39 -14.34
N ILE A 62 -20.60 -19.57 -13.46
CA ILE A 62 -19.22 -19.08 -13.55
C ILE A 62 -18.25 -20.28 -13.41
N LYS A 63 -18.75 -21.49 -13.08
CA LYS A 63 -17.94 -22.71 -13.13
C LYS A 63 -17.34 -22.96 -14.51
N GLY A 64 -17.91 -22.44 -15.60
CA GLY A 64 -17.28 -22.49 -16.93
C GLY A 64 -15.94 -21.74 -17.04
N ILE A 65 -15.63 -20.83 -16.11
CA ILE A 65 -14.33 -20.15 -16.03
C ILE A 65 -13.38 -20.86 -15.04
N PHE A 66 -13.94 -21.61 -14.09
CA PHE A 66 -13.21 -22.30 -13.02
C PHE A 66 -13.53 -23.80 -12.98
N GLU A 67 -13.52 -24.49 -14.13
CA GLU A 67 -13.71 -25.94 -14.17
C GLU A 67 -12.53 -26.65 -13.49
N THR A 68 -12.63 -26.86 -12.17
CA THR A 68 -11.93 -27.91 -11.46
C THR A 68 -12.80 -29.16 -11.50
N LYS A 69 -12.48 -30.04 -12.45
CA LYS A 69 -13.02 -31.39 -12.50
C LYS A 69 -12.51 -32.17 -11.28
N GLN A 70 -13.45 -32.60 -10.45
CA GLN A 70 -13.33 -33.71 -9.48
C GLN A 70 -12.11 -33.70 -8.54
N LEU A 71 -12.29 -33.17 -7.33
CA LEU A 71 -11.83 -33.84 -6.11
C LEU A 71 -12.78 -33.51 -4.95
N SER A 72 -13.50 -34.52 -4.47
CA SER A 72 -14.23 -34.63 -3.18
C SER A 72 -15.21 -33.53 -2.72
N GLN A 73 -16.33 -33.98 -2.14
CA GLN A 73 -17.28 -33.17 -1.38
C GLN A 73 -16.58 -32.39 -0.24
N SER A 74 -16.26 -31.11 -0.46
CA SER A 74 -16.11 -30.12 0.61
C SER A 74 -16.60 -28.77 0.12
N GLN A 75 -16.97 -27.91 1.07
CA GLN A 75 -17.53 -26.57 0.91
C GLN A 75 -16.80 -25.73 -0.16
N SER A 76 -17.46 -24.70 -0.70
CA SER A 76 -16.79 -23.63 -1.47
C SER A 76 -15.46 -23.27 -0.79
N GLU A 77 -14.32 -23.60 -1.41
CA GLU A 77 -13.00 -23.54 -0.74
C GLU A 77 -12.64 -22.12 -0.29
N PHE A 78 -13.27 -21.08 -0.88
CA PHE A 78 -13.10 -19.68 -0.49
C PHE A 78 -14.41 -18.89 -0.59
N PRO A 79 -15.33 -19.02 0.38
CA PRO A 79 -16.69 -18.50 0.24
C PRO A 79 -16.75 -16.97 0.14
N ALA A 80 -15.69 -16.27 0.58
CA ALA A 80 -15.64 -14.82 0.59
C ALA A 80 -14.83 -14.19 -0.54
N LEU A 81 -14.07 -14.98 -1.32
CA LEU A 81 -13.21 -14.45 -2.38
C LEU A 81 -14.03 -13.75 -3.47
N GLN A 82 -15.15 -14.37 -3.87
CA GLN A 82 -16.08 -13.78 -4.84
C GLN A 82 -16.62 -12.43 -4.35
N ALA A 83 -17.12 -12.38 -3.10
CA ALA A 83 -17.60 -11.14 -2.52
C ALA A 83 -16.48 -10.10 -2.40
N ASN A 84 -15.27 -10.51 -2.03
CA ASN A 84 -14.13 -9.61 -1.91
C ASN A 84 -13.76 -8.94 -3.24
N LEU A 85 -13.80 -9.68 -4.35
CA LEU A 85 -13.65 -9.12 -5.70
C LEU A 85 -14.76 -8.09 -5.98
N GLY A 86 -16.00 -8.40 -5.60
CA GLY A 86 -17.12 -7.47 -5.68
C GLY A 86 -16.89 -6.18 -4.88
N PHE A 87 -16.48 -6.28 -3.61
CA PHE A 87 -16.11 -5.14 -2.76
C PHE A 87 -14.90 -4.37 -3.30
N SER A 88 -13.96 -5.04 -3.94
CA SER A 88 -12.80 -4.41 -4.59
C SER A 88 -13.24 -3.55 -5.78
N LEU A 89 -14.11 -4.09 -6.64
CA LEU A 89 -14.69 -3.31 -7.73
C LEU A 89 -15.52 -2.11 -7.22
N LEU A 90 -16.28 -2.31 -6.14
CA LEU A 90 -17.02 -1.24 -5.48
C LEU A 90 -16.11 -0.18 -4.86
N SER A 91 -14.92 -0.56 -4.41
CA SER A 91 -13.90 0.36 -3.91
C SER A 91 -13.46 1.32 -5.02
N PHE A 92 -13.14 0.82 -6.21
CA PHE A 92 -12.78 1.67 -7.36
C PHE A 92 -13.92 2.62 -7.75
N ILE A 93 -15.12 2.08 -7.98
CA ILE A 93 -16.28 2.90 -8.39
C ILE A 93 -16.58 3.95 -7.32
N GLY A 94 -16.62 3.53 -6.05
CA GLY A 94 -16.95 4.40 -4.94
C GLY A 94 -16.03 5.61 -4.88
N ILE A 95 -14.71 5.42 -4.98
CA ILE A 95 -13.76 6.53 -4.97
C ILE A 95 -13.92 7.45 -6.18
N VAL A 96 -14.07 6.88 -7.37
CA VAL A 96 -14.18 7.69 -8.59
C VAL A 96 -15.41 8.62 -8.57
N TRP A 97 -16.48 8.20 -7.90
CA TRP A 97 -17.69 9.01 -7.72
C TRP A 97 -17.70 9.87 -6.45
N LEU A 98 -17.04 9.43 -5.38
CA LEU A 98 -17.05 10.11 -4.09
C LEU A 98 -16.19 11.38 -4.13
N ILE A 99 -15.00 11.32 -4.74
CA ILE A 99 -14.03 12.41 -4.70
C ILE A 99 -14.59 13.74 -5.25
N PRO A 100 -15.20 13.80 -6.46
CA PRO A 100 -15.79 15.04 -6.96
C PRO A 100 -16.85 15.62 -6.01
N LYS A 101 -17.69 14.74 -5.43
CA LYS A 101 -18.83 15.13 -4.57
C LYS A 101 -18.40 15.75 -3.25
N VAL A 102 -17.32 15.24 -2.64
CA VAL A 102 -16.86 15.74 -1.32
C VAL A 102 -15.85 16.88 -1.42
N SER A 103 -15.17 17.02 -2.57
CA SER A 103 -14.08 17.98 -2.74
C SER A 103 -14.48 19.42 -2.43
N LYS A 104 -15.69 19.85 -2.82
CA LYS A 104 -16.18 21.22 -2.55
C LYS A 104 -16.19 21.51 -1.04
N SER A 105 -16.71 20.59 -0.23
CA SER A 105 -16.78 20.76 1.23
C SER A 105 -15.41 20.84 1.88
N PHE A 106 -14.42 20.09 1.37
CA PHE A 106 -13.03 20.18 1.85
C PHE A 106 -12.44 21.56 1.55
N VAL A 107 -12.62 22.06 0.33
CA VAL A 107 -12.16 23.40 -0.07
C VAL A 107 -12.81 24.51 0.77
N GLU A 108 -14.12 24.41 1.03
CA GLU A 108 -14.87 25.35 1.85
C GLU A 108 -14.41 25.37 3.31
N LYS A 109 -13.95 24.23 3.83
CA LYS A 109 -13.35 24.10 5.16
C LYS A 109 -11.87 24.49 5.22
N GLY A 110 -11.29 24.91 4.09
CA GLY A 110 -9.90 25.33 4.01
C GLY A 110 -8.91 24.18 3.79
N LEU A 111 -9.37 22.95 3.61
CA LEU A 111 -8.54 21.79 3.26
C LEU A 111 -8.21 21.83 1.76
N LYS A 112 -7.25 22.67 1.41
CA LYS A 112 -6.79 22.90 0.04
C LYS A 112 -5.32 23.29 0.02
N GLY A 113 -4.60 22.82 -0.98
CA GLY A 113 -3.20 23.12 -1.25
C GLY A 113 -3.02 23.79 -2.61
N ARG A 114 -1.98 24.61 -2.74
CA ARG A 114 -1.54 25.11 -4.05
C ARG A 114 -0.69 24.03 -4.72
N ASP A 115 -0.92 23.74 -6.00
CA ASP A 115 0.00 22.91 -6.76
C ASP A 115 1.31 23.68 -7.02
N LEU A 116 2.36 23.28 -6.30
CA LEU A 116 3.64 23.98 -6.27
C LEU A 116 4.46 23.83 -7.56
N LEU A 117 4.12 22.85 -8.40
CA LEU A 117 4.85 22.49 -9.61
C LEU A 117 4.12 22.93 -10.88
N LYS A 118 3.28 23.96 -10.76
CA LYS A 118 2.52 24.59 -11.84
C LYS A 118 2.88 26.08 -11.96
N PRO A 119 2.52 26.74 -13.08
CA PRO A 119 2.72 28.18 -13.24
C PRO A 119 2.17 28.97 -12.05
N GLY A 120 2.97 29.91 -11.55
CA GLY A 120 2.64 30.69 -10.35
C GLY A 120 2.97 30.03 -9.00
N GLY A 121 3.27 28.72 -8.97
CA GLY A 121 3.73 27.98 -7.81
C GLY A 121 3.01 28.32 -6.50
N ARG A 122 3.75 28.75 -5.48
CA ARG A 122 3.18 29.14 -4.16
C ARG A 122 2.32 30.39 -4.19
N ILE A 123 2.55 31.30 -5.14
CA ILE A 123 1.94 32.64 -5.15
C ILE A 123 0.57 32.57 -5.80
N SER A 124 0.50 31.98 -6.99
CA SER A 124 -0.70 31.98 -7.83
C SER A 124 -1.02 30.63 -8.48
N GLY A 125 -0.34 29.54 -8.11
CA GLY A 125 -0.62 28.19 -8.62
C GLY A 125 -2.07 27.74 -8.36
N PRO A 126 -2.60 26.74 -9.07
CA PRO A 126 -3.99 26.33 -8.92
C PRO A 126 -4.27 25.77 -7.52
N TRP A 127 -5.46 26.06 -6.98
CA TRP A 127 -5.93 25.43 -5.74
C TRP A 127 -6.48 24.04 -6.05
N VAL A 128 -6.05 23.06 -5.26
CA VAL A 128 -6.48 21.67 -5.33
C VAL A 128 -7.00 21.26 -3.94
N PRO A 129 -8.15 20.56 -3.85
CA PRO A 129 -8.61 20.01 -2.57
C PRO A 129 -7.57 19.07 -1.98
N GLU A 130 -7.33 19.19 -0.67
CA GLU A 130 -6.33 18.43 0.07
C GLU A 130 -6.98 17.51 1.12
N CYS A 131 -6.21 16.59 1.69
CA CYS A 131 -6.71 15.59 2.64
C CYS A 131 -7.77 14.64 2.04
N LEU A 132 -7.75 14.43 0.71
CA LEU A 132 -8.72 13.54 0.06
C LEU A 132 -8.38 12.04 0.24
N GLY A 133 -7.28 11.74 0.92
CA GLY A 133 -7.03 10.43 1.53
C GLY A 133 -8.04 10.04 2.60
N LEU A 134 -8.65 11.01 3.31
CA LEU A 134 -9.65 10.72 4.34
C LEU A 134 -10.93 10.08 3.78
N PRO A 135 -11.59 10.62 2.72
CA PRO A 135 -12.66 9.93 2.02
C PRO A 135 -12.27 8.54 1.51
N CYS A 136 -11.03 8.40 1.00
CA CYS A 136 -10.54 7.11 0.53
C CYS A 136 -10.48 6.06 1.63
N ALA A 137 -9.84 6.41 2.75
CA ALA A 137 -9.72 5.53 3.91
C ALA A 137 -11.08 5.24 4.55
N SER A 138 -11.96 6.25 4.66
CA SER A 138 -13.32 6.09 5.20
C SER A 138 -14.14 5.11 4.36
N TRP A 139 -14.10 5.24 3.03
CA TRP A 139 -14.80 4.33 2.13
C TRP A 139 -14.26 2.90 2.24
N TYR A 140 -12.92 2.76 2.22
CA TYR A 140 -12.27 1.47 2.41
C TYR A 140 -12.68 0.80 3.74
N LEU A 141 -12.57 1.52 4.86
CA LEU A 141 -12.91 1.01 6.19
C LEU A 141 -14.38 0.59 6.27
N ALA A 142 -15.30 1.38 5.71
CA ALA A 142 -16.72 1.03 5.66
C ALA A 142 -16.97 -0.26 4.87
N LEU A 143 -16.37 -0.40 3.68
CA LEU A 143 -16.49 -1.62 2.87
C LEU A 143 -15.88 -2.83 3.58
N MET A 144 -14.74 -2.66 4.23
CA MET A 144 -14.10 -3.75 4.98
C MET A 144 -14.89 -4.14 6.24
N MET A 145 -15.61 -3.22 6.87
CA MET A 145 -16.56 -3.56 7.95
C MET A 145 -17.75 -4.36 7.41
N LEU A 146 -18.31 -3.95 6.26
CA LEU A 146 -19.39 -4.68 5.59
C LEU A 146 -18.95 -6.06 5.08
N PHE A 147 -17.66 -6.23 4.79
CA PHE A 147 -17.09 -7.51 4.35
C PHE A 147 -16.90 -8.53 5.50
N ILE A 148 -16.90 -8.10 6.77
CA ILE A 148 -16.64 -8.98 7.94
C ILE A 148 -17.44 -10.30 7.92
N PRO A 149 -18.75 -10.33 7.60
CA PRO A 149 -19.52 -11.58 7.66
C PRO A 149 -19.13 -12.61 6.59
N PHE A 150 -18.50 -12.18 5.48
CA PHE A 150 -18.29 -13.04 4.32
C PHE A 150 -17.26 -14.17 4.55
N PRO A 151 -16.07 -13.91 5.11
CA PRO A 151 -15.12 -14.97 5.49
C PRO A 151 -15.75 -16.06 6.36
N PHE A 152 -16.72 -15.69 7.21
CA PHE A 152 -17.38 -16.59 8.16
C PHE A 152 -18.72 -17.14 7.63
N SER A 153 -19.06 -16.89 6.37
CA SER A 153 -20.41 -17.14 5.85
C SER A 153 -20.82 -18.61 5.81
N HIS A 154 -19.86 -19.53 5.75
CA HIS A 154 -20.09 -20.97 5.83
C HIS A 154 -20.68 -21.41 7.18
N LEU A 155 -20.39 -20.69 8.26
CA LEU A 155 -20.90 -20.96 9.61
C LEU A 155 -22.38 -20.59 9.76
N PHE A 156 -22.88 -19.66 8.94
CA PHE A 156 -24.32 -19.32 8.94
C PHE A 156 -25.19 -20.36 8.23
N LYS A 157 -24.59 -21.30 7.48
CA LYS A 157 -25.33 -22.35 6.78
C LYS A 157 -25.57 -23.59 7.64
N SER A 158 -24.76 -23.81 8.68
CA SER A 158 -24.95 -24.93 9.60
C SER A 158 -26.12 -24.65 10.54
N GLN A 159 -27.18 -25.47 10.46
CA GLN A 159 -28.35 -25.40 11.36
C GLN A 159 -28.04 -25.83 12.80
N THR A 160 -26.83 -26.33 13.07
CA THR A 160 -26.36 -26.60 14.42
C THR A 160 -25.92 -25.29 15.08
N PRO A 161 -26.47 -24.90 16.25
CA PRO A 161 -25.97 -23.76 16.99
C PRO A 161 -24.51 -24.04 17.39
N LEU A 162 -23.59 -23.42 16.66
CA LEU A 162 -22.18 -23.41 16.98
C LEU A 162 -22.01 -22.68 18.32
N GLY A 163 -21.58 -23.39 19.36
CA GLY A 163 -21.20 -22.77 20.63
C GLY A 163 -20.01 -21.82 20.44
N PRO A 164 -19.75 -20.90 21.39
CA PRO A 164 -18.67 -19.91 21.29
C PRO A 164 -17.27 -20.50 21.01
N GLU A 165 -17.01 -21.75 21.39
CA GLU A 165 -15.74 -22.44 21.14
C GLU A 165 -15.52 -22.90 19.69
N SER A 166 -16.58 -22.93 18.88
CA SER A 166 -16.52 -23.40 17.48
C SER A 166 -16.44 -22.27 16.46
N PHE A 167 -16.52 -21.01 16.90
CA PHE A 167 -16.33 -19.85 16.05
C PHE A 167 -14.82 -19.56 15.85
N PRO A 168 -14.36 -19.23 14.63
CA PRO A 168 -12.96 -18.89 14.33
C PRO A 168 -12.59 -17.52 14.90
N GLN A 169 -12.44 -17.46 16.22
CA GLN A 169 -12.16 -16.25 16.98
C GLN A 169 -10.80 -15.65 16.58
N ARG A 170 -9.81 -16.49 16.31
CA ARG A 170 -8.45 -16.06 15.92
C ARG A 170 -8.49 -15.18 14.67
N GLU A 171 -9.12 -15.65 13.62
CA GLU A 171 -9.21 -14.97 12.32
C GLU A 171 -10.00 -13.67 12.44
N LEU A 172 -11.12 -13.67 13.19
CA LEU A 172 -11.88 -12.46 13.46
C LEU A 172 -11.06 -11.43 14.25
N THR A 173 -10.31 -11.86 15.27
CA THR A 173 -9.47 -10.98 16.09
C THR A 173 -8.31 -10.38 15.29
N LEU A 174 -7.67 -11.16 14.40
CA LEU A 174 -6.65 -10.65 13.45
C LEU A 174 -7.24 -9.60 12.49
N TYR A 175 -8.44 -9.86 11.96
CA TYR A 175 -9.13 -8.94 11.05
C TYR A 175 -9.53 -7.63 11.75
N LEU A 176 -10.18 -7.72 12.92
CA LEU A 176 -10.66 -6.57 13.67
C LEU A 176 -9.51 -5.71 14.22
N SER A 177 -8.42 -6.32 14.68
CA SER A 177 -7.24 -5.56 15.12
C SER A 177 -6.57 -4.80 13.98
N SER A 178 -6.51 -5.41 12.79
CA SER A 178 -6.04 -4.73 11.59
C SER A 178 -6.92 -3.51 11.30
N LEU A 179 -8.25 -3.67 11.25
CA LEU A 179 -9.17 -2.54 11.04
C LEU A 179 -9.05 -1.45 12.10
N LEU A 180 -8.90 -1.82 13.37
CA LEU A 180 -8.73 -0.85 14.45
C LEU A 180 -7.41 -0.07 14.30
N SER A 181 -6.32 -0.75 13.91
CA SER A 181 -5.05 -0.10 13.59
C SER A 181 -5.17 0.86 12.40
N LEU A 182 -5.83 0.45 11.32
CA LEU A 182 -6.08 1.33 10.16
C LEU A 182 -6.95 2.54 10.54
N LEU A 183 -8.06 2.33 11.27
CA LEU A 183 -8.94 3.41 11.74
C LEU A 183 -8.16 4.42 12.58
N THR A 184 -7.32 3.93 13.50
CA THR A 184 -6.47 4.77 14.35
C THR A 184 -5.46 5.57 13.52
N ALA A 185 -4.80 4.93 12.55
CA ALA A 185 -3.85 5.59 11.66
C ALA A 185 -4.52 6.65 10.77
N THR A 186 -5.71 6.36 10.23
CA THR A 186 -6.50 7.32 9.45
C THR A 186 -6.91 8.52 10.28
N LEU A 187 -7.41 8.30 11.51
CA LEU A 187 -7.79 9.39 12.40
C LEU A 187 -6.60 10.27 12.75
N LEU A 188 -5.47 9.68 13.16
CA LEU A 188 -4.28 10.44 13.55
C LEU A 188 -3.62 11.12 12.34
N GLY A 189 -3.64 10.51 11.16
CA GLY A 189 -3.19 11.13 9.92
C GLY A 189 -4.06 12.33 9.52
N PHE A 190 -5.38 12.24 9.74
CA PHE A 190 -6.29 13.36 9.54
C PHE A 190 -6.03 14.50 10.53
N ILE A 191 -5.75 14.17 11.79
CA ILE A 191 -5.33 15.16 12.79
C ILE A 191 -4.01 15.81 12.37
N ASP A 192 -3.06 15.07 11.78
CA ASP A 192 -1.81 15.64 11.23
C ASP A 192 -2.09 16.65 10.10
N ASP A 193 -2.95 16.29 9.15
CA ASP A 193 -3.38 17.18 8.06
C ASP A 193 -4.10 18.45 8.58
N LEU A 194 -4.88 18.35 9.65
CA LEU A 194 -5.61 19.48 10.23
C LEU A 194 -4.72 20.45 11.02
N PHE A 195 -3.76 19.92 11.76
CA PHE A 195 -2.99 20.70 12.74
C PHE A 195 -1.54 20.97 12.33
N ASP A 196 -1.06 20.43 11.19
CA ASP A 196 0.33 20.52 10.72
C ASP A 196 1.32 20.17 11.86
N ILE A 197 1.20 18.93 12.36
CA ILE A 197 1.89 18.52 13.58
C ILE A 197 3.41 18.56 13.37
N ARG A 198 4.15 19.03 14.39
CA ARG A 198 5.63 19.05 14.32
C ARG A 198 6.19 17.64 14.20
N TRP A 199 7.26 17.47 13.42
CA TRP A 199 7.90 16.17 13.12
C TRP A 199 8.14 15.26 14.35
N ARG A 200 8.54 15.84 15.49
CA ARG A 200 8.79 15.10 16.74
C ARG A 200 7.54 14.40 17.31
N HIS A 201 6.36 14.89 16.97
CA HIS A 201 5.07 14.32 17.33
C HIS A 201 4.46 13.49 16.19
N LYS A 202 5.02 13.55 14.97
CA LYS A 202 4.66 12.66 13.85
C LYS A 202 5.19 11.24 14.06
N LEU A 203 6.41 11.08 14.57
CA LEU A 203 7.03 9.77 14.79
C LEU A 203 6.23 8.82 15.72
N PRO A 204 5.60 9.30 16.83
CA PRO A 204 4.77 8.45 17.67
C PRO A 204 3.41 8.06 17.07
N ILE A 205 2.91 8.75 16.04
CA ILE A 205 1.57 8.50 15.50
C ILE A 205 1.41 7.04 15.02
N PRO A 206 2.29 6.50 14.14
CA PRO A 206 2.17 5.12 13.68
C PRO A 206 2.42 4.10 14.80
N ILE A 207 3.26 4.45 15.78
CA ILE A 207 3.54 3.61 16.96
C ILE A 207 2.25 3.35 17.74
N VAL A 208 1.48 4.42 18.04
CA VAL A 208 0.20 4.30 18.75
C VAL A 208 -0.82 3.53 17.91
N ALA A 209 -0.90 3.83 16.61
CA ALA A 209 -1.84 3.17 15.72
C ALA A 209 -1.55 1.67 15.52
N ALA A 210 -0.30 1.22 15.71
CA ALA A 210 0.09 -0.19 15.57
C ALA A 210 -0.27 -1.06 16.79
N VAL A 211 -0.54 -0.45 17.97
CA VAL A 211 -0.76 -1.17 19.24
C VAL A 211 -1.81 -2.29 19.13
N PRO A 212 -3.01 -2.09 18.51
CA PRO A 212 -3.99 -3.16 18.37
C PRO A 212 -3.45 -4.39 17.65
N THR A 213 -2.76 -4.19 16.53
CA THR A 213 -2.17 -5.27 15.74
C THR A 213 -1.09 -6.01 16.54
N LEU A 214 -0.22 -5.29 17.25
CA LEU A 214 0.85 -5.90 18.05
C LEU A 214 0.32 -6.70 19.25
N LEU A 215 -0.71 -6.19 19.92
CA LEU A 215 -1.33 -6.89 21.04
C LEU A 215 -1.99 -8.18 20.58
N VAL A 216 -2.68 -8.15 19.44
CA VAL A 216 -3.26 -9.37 18.87
C VAL A 216 -2.19 -10.33 18.38
N TYR A 217 -1.12 -9.84 17.75
CA TYR A 217 0.02 -10.66 17.37
C TYR A 217 0.57 -11.44 18.58
N TYR A 218 0.69 -10.80 19.74
CA TYR A 218 1.05 -11.46 20.98
C TYR A 218 -0.03 -12.46 21.46
N SER A 219 -1.30 -12.05 21.52
CA SER A 219 -2.37 -12.87 22.10
C SER A 219 -2.66 -14.15 21.30
N VAL A 220 -2.43 -14.15 19.98
CA VAL A 220 -2.62 -15.33 19.14
C VAL A 220 -1.37 -16.22 19.05
N GLY A 221 -0.31 -15.94 19.82
CA GLY A 221 0.91 -16.74 19.84
C GLY A 221 1.88 -16.44 18.68
N GLY A 222 1.99 -15.18 18.27
CA GLY A 222 2.89 -14.74 17.21
C GLY A 222 4.36 -15.09 17.48
N VAL A 223 5.02 -15.62 16.46
CA VAL A 223 6.39 -16.15 16.54
C VAL A 223 7.44 -15.04 16.50
N THR A 224 8.30 -14.97 17.53
CA THR A 224 9.43 -14.02 17.62
C THR A 224 10.75 -14.58 17.13
N THR A 225 10.78 -15.84 16.71
CA THR A 225 11.97 -16.48 16.18
C THR A 225 12.19 -16.11 14.71
N VAL A 226 13.43 -15.81 14.37
CA VAL A 226 13.84 -15.35 13.05
C VAL A 226 14.93 -16.26 12.51
N VAL A 227 14.68 -16.81 11.32
CA VAL A 227 15.73 -17.49 10.55
C VAL A 227 16.71 -16.45 10.00
N LEU A 228 17.99 -16.60 10.33
CA LEU A 228 19.07 -15.75 9.83
C LEU A 228 19.60 -16.25 8.48
N PRO A 229 20.01 -15.34 7.58
CA PRO A 229 20.81 -15.72 6.42
C PRO A 229 22.10 -16.40 6.85
N LYS A 230 22.54 -17.44 6.13
CA LYS A 230 23.77 -18.22 6.44
C LYS A 230 25.00 -17.34 6.70
N GLY A 231 25.20 -16.30 5.88
CA GLY A 231 26.32 -15.38 6.04
C GLY A 231 26.27 -14.57 7.35
N LEU A 232 25.08 -14.12 7.76
CA LEU A 232 24.89 -13.39 9.01
C LEU A 232 25.06 -14.32 10.23
N GLY A 233 24.53 -15.54 10.15
CA GLY A 233 24.74 -16.55 11.18
C GLY A 233 26.22 -16.86 11.38
N GLY A 234 26.96 -17.10 10.28
CA GLY A 234 28.40 -17.34 10.33
C GLY A 234 29.20 -16.15 10.87
N TRP A 235 28.84 -14.92 10.49
CA TRP A 235 29.48 -13.72 11.03
C TRP A 235 29.26 -13.56 12.54
N LEU A 236 28.03 -13.76 13.01
CA LEU A 236 27.69 -13.72 14.44
C LEU A 236 28.43 -14.80 15.25
N SER A 237 28.53 -16.02 14.71
CA SER A 237 29.35 -17.07 15.31
C SER A 237 30.83 -16.66 15.36
N GLY A 238 31.36 -16.04 14.29
CA GLY A 238 32.73 -15.56 14.21
C GLY A 238 33.10 -14.48 15.24
N ILE A 239 32.12 -13.71 15.74
CA ILE A 239 32.32 -12.73 16.82
C ILE A 239 31.95 -13.27 18.21
N GLY A 240 31.77 -14.59 18.36
CA GLY A 240 31.53 -15.25 19.65
C GLY A 240 30.08 -15.18 20.16
N LEU A 241 29.10 -14.89 19.29
CA LEU A 241 27.68 -14.82 19.63
C LEU A 241 26.91 -16.12 19.28
N GLU A 242 27.62 -17.22 19.01
CA GLU A 242 27.01 -18.50 18.64
C GLU A 242 26.00 -19.03 19.67
N ARG A 243 26.17 -18.73 20.96
CA ARG A 243 25.25 -19.13 22.04
C ARG A 243 23.82 -18.60 21.88
N PHE A 244 23.64 -17.54 21.08
CA PHE A 244 22.33 -16.96 20.77
C PHE A 244 21.71 -17.56 19.51
N ILE A 245 22.45 -18.37 18.76
CA ILE A 245 22.02 -19.01 17.52
C ILE A 245 21.64 -20.46 17.84
N MET A 246 20.34 -20.74 17.73
CA MET A 246 19.80 -22.08 17.87
C MET A 246 20.08 -22.93 16.62
N GLN A 247 19.85 -24.23 16.74
CA GLN A 247 19.99 -25.17 15.62
C GLN A 247 19.19 -24.68 14.41
N GLY A 248 19.86 -24.63 13.26
CA GLY A 248 19.24 -24.19 12.01
C GLY A 248 19.36 -22.69 11.69
N ASN A 249 20.29 -21.96 12.32
CA ASN A 249 20.48 -20.51 12.15
C ASN A 249 19.24 -19.70 12.57
N ILE A 250 18.59 -20.14 13.65
CA ILE A 250 17.40 -19.48 14.19
C ILE A 250 17.82 -18.68 15.42
N VAL A 251 17.32 -17.46 15.55
CA VAL A 251 17.49 -16.64 16.76
C VAL A 251 16.12 -16.26 17.29
N ASP A 252 15.90 -16.45 18.59
CA ASP A 252 14.76 -15.86 19.27
C ASP A 252 15.09 -14.43 19.68
N LEU A 253 14.36 -13.47 19.10
CA LEU A 253 14.54 -12.05 19.39
C LEU A 253 13.65 -11.57 20.55
N GLY A 254 12.63 -12.35 20.94
CA GLY A 254 11.70 -11.99 22.00
C GLY A 254 11.19 -10.54 21.90
N PRO A 255 11.34 -9.71 22.95
CA PRO A 255 10.89 -8.30 22.94
C PRO A 255 11.51 -7.42 21.83
N ILE A 256 12.73 -7.73 21.38
CA ILE A 256 13.40 -6.98 20.30
C ILE A 256 12.62 -7.14 18.99
N TYR A 257 11.95 -8.29 18.78
CA TYR A 257 11.09 -8.48 17.62
C TYR A 257 9.90 -7.52 17.63
N TYR A 258 9.31 -7.24 18.80
CA TYR A 258 8.22 -6.27 18.90
C TYR A 258 8.68 -4.83 18.61
N LEU A 259 9.94 -4.49 18.92
CA LEU A 259 10.53 -3.22 18.47
C LEU A 259 10.62 -3.16 16.94
N TYR A 260 10.96 -4.26 16.28
CA TYR A 260 10.87 -4.32 14.82
C TYR A 260 9.42 -4.15 14.32
N LEU A 261 8.46 -4.86 14.91
CA LEU A 261 7.04 -4.79 14.51
C LEU A 261 6.44 -3.40 14.73
N ILE A 262 6.88 -2.64 15.73
CA ILE A 262 6.40 -1.27 15.97
C ILE A 262 7.08 -0.24 15.05
N LEU A 263 8.33 -0.48 14.65
CA LEU A 263 9.05 0.39 13.73
C LEU A 263 8.63 0.20 12.27
N LEU A 264 8.11 -0.98 11.90
CA LEU A 264 7.60 -1.25 10.55
C LEU A 264 6.49 -0.29 10.09
N PRO A 265 5.37 -0.08 10.82
CA PRO A 265 4.37 0.91 10.45
C PRO A 265 4.92 2.33 10.48
N THR A 266 5.79 2.67 11.44
CA THR A 266 6.47 3.98 11.45
C THR A 266 7.29 4.19 10.18
N PHE A 267 8.01 3.18 9.71
CA PHE A 267 8.79 3.26 8.49
C PHE A 267 7.88 3.37 7.27
N THR A 268 6.89 2.50 7.09
CA THR A 268 6.06 2.46 5.88
C THR A 268 5.24 3.74 5.70
N THR A 269 4.62 4.28 6.75
CA THR A 269 3.82 5.52 6.64
C THR A 269 4.69 6.72 6.30
N ASN A 270 5.81 6.89 7.02
CA ASN A 270 6.70 8.03 6.81
C ASN A 270 7.46 7.92 5.49
N SER A 271 7.84 6.71 5.07
CA SER A 271 8.63 6.51 3.85
C SER A 271 7.84 6.80 2.57
N ILE A 272 6.54 6.47 2.54
CA ILE A 272 5.61 6.94 1.50
C ILE A 272 5.49 8.47 1.57
N ASN A 273 5.31 9.02 2.77
CA ASN A 273 5.10 10.46 2.95
C ASN A 273 6.32 11.33 2.53
N ILE A 274 7.55 10.85 2.73
CA ILE A 274 8.76 11.58 2.28
C ILE A 274 9.10 11.33 0.81
N LEU A 275 8.45 10.37 0.15
CA LEU A 275 8.54 10.12 -1.29
C LEU A 275 7.30 10.72 -1.98
N ALA A 276 7.17 12.04 -1.88
CA ALA A 276 5.95 12.78 -2.21
C ALA A 276 6.26 14.08 -2.98
N GLY A 277 5.21 14.76 -3.44
CA GLY A 277 5.28 16.13 -3.93
C GLY A 277 5.36 16.32 -5.44
N ILE A 278 5.08 15.27 -6.22
CA ILE A 278 4.73 15.37 -7.65
C ILE A 278 3.39 14.65 -7.87
N ASN A 279 2.56 15.17 -8.77
CA ASN A 279 1.21 14.68 -9.02
C ASN A 279 1.19 13.17 -9.33
N GLY A 280 0.51 12.38 -8.48
CA GLY A 280 0.34 10.94 -8.63
C GLY A 280 1.32 10.08 -7.83
N VAL A 281 2.42 10.61 -7.28
CA VAL A 281 3.54 9.77 -6.80
C VAL A 281 3.23 8.98 -5.53
N GLU A 282 2.49 9.57 -4.59
CA GLU A 282 2.09 8.93 -3.33
C GLU A 282 1.16 7.75 -3.62
N VAL A 283 0.27 7.92 -4.61
CA VAL A 283 -0.76 6.94 -4.95
C VAL A 283 -0.23 5.86 -5.88
N ILE A 284 0.61 6.20 -6.88
CA ILE A 284 1.16 5.19 -7.81
C ILE A 284 2.12 4.23 -7.11
N GLN A 285 2.94 4.71 -6.16
CA GLN A 285 3.82 3.82 -5.40
C GLN A 285 3.01 2.86 -4.51
N ALA A 286 1.95 3.35 -3.85
CA ALA A 286 1.04 2.52 -3.05
C ALA A 286 0.26 1.52 -3.94
N LEU A 287 -0.15 1.93 -5.14
CA LEU A 287 -0.80 1.06 -6.12
C LEU A 287 0.12 -0.11 -6.53
N ILE A 288 1.38 0.17 -6.82
CA ILE A 288 2.33 -0.88 -7.24
C ILE A 288 2.71 -1.79 -6.06
N ILE A 289 2.87 -1.24 -4.85
CA ILE A 289 3.14 -2.04 -3.64
C ILE A 289 1.95 -2.95 -3.34
N SER A 290 0.72 -2.44 -3.32
CA SER A 290 -0.49 -3.26 -3.11
C SER A 290 -0.64 -4.34 -4.19
N LEU A 291 -0.38 -4.01 -5.45
CA LEU A 291 -0.35 -5.01 -6.53
C LEU A 291 0.72 -6.08 -6.31
N SER A 292 1.90 -5.69 -5.82
CA SER A 292 2.99 -6.64 -5.55
C SER A 292 2.65 -7.58 -4.40
N VAL A 293 2.00 -7.07 -3.34
CA VAL A 293 1.48 -7.91 -2.26
C VAL A 293 0.37 -8.83 -2.77
N LEU A 294 -0.54 -8.34 -3.61
CA LEU A 294 -1.58 -9.17 -4.24
C LEU A 294 -1.02 -10.29 -5.10
N ILE A 295 -0.06 -9.98 -5.97
CA ILE A 295 0.62 -10.98 -6.78
C ILE A 295 1.30 -11.99 -5.85
N ASN A 296 1.95 -11.53 -4.79
CA ASN A 296 2.53 -12.42 -3.79
C ASN A 296 1.49 -13.34 -3.17
N ASP A 297 0.35 -12.82 -2.70
CA ASP A 297 -0.72 -13.61 -2.07
C ASP A 297 -1.28 -14.66 -3.03
N LEU A 298 -1.53 -14.27 -4.29
CA LEU A 298 -2.03 -15.14 -5.34
C LEU A 298 -1.13 -16.37 -5.60
N LEU A 299 0.19 -16.29 -5.34
CA LEU A 299 1.09 -17.44 -5.45
C LEU A 299 0.81 -18.53 -4.41
N PHE A 300 0.25 -18.17 -3.25
CA PHE A 300 -0.06 -19.11 -2.15
C PHE A 300 -1.46 -19.71 -2.24
N LEU A 301 -2.38 -19.08 -2.99
CA LEU A 301 -3.78 -19.51 -3.01
C LEU A 301 -4.01 -20.71 -3.95
N PRO A 302 -4.80 -21.73 -3.54
CA PRO A 302 -5.23 -22.85 -4.38
C PRO A 302 -6.43 -22.48 -5.25
N ILE A 303 -6.29 -21.47 -6.12
CA ILE A 303 -7.40 -20.97 -6.96
C ILE A 303 -7.13 -21.13 -8.46
N TRP A 304 -6.01 -21.75 -8.82
CA TRP A 304 -5.56 -21.85 -10.19
C TRP A 304 -6.08 -23.11 -10.86
N SER A 305 -6.47 -23.01 -12.13
CA SER A 305 -6.95 -24.17 -12.88
C SER A 305 -5.79 -25.13 -13.20
N PRO A 306 -6.00 -26.46 -13.13
CA PRO A 306 -4.98 -27.44 -13.47
C PRO A 306 -4.42 -27.26 -14.89
N SER A 307 -5.27 -26.86 -15.84
CA SER A 307 -4.89 -26.56 -17.23
C SER A 307 -3.87 -25.42 -17.32
N LEU A 308 -4.07 -24.33 -16.57
CA LEU A 308 -3.14 -23.20 -16.52
C LEU A 308 -1.81 -23.61 -15.89
N LEU A 309 -1.86 -24.35 -14.78
CA LEU A 309 -0.67 -24.82 -14.08
C LEU A 309 0.17 -25.77 -14.94
N THR A 310 -0.50 -26.67 -15.69
CA THR A 310 0.15 -27.56 -16.65
C THR A 310 0.81 -26.78 -17.78
N LEU A 311 0.14 -25.75 -18.32
CA LEU A 311 0.70 -24.85 -19.33
C LEU A 311 1.96 -24.13 -18.82
N LEU A 312 1.94 -23.68 -17.56
CA LEU A 312 3.07 -23.03 -16.89
C LEU A 312 4.15 -24.02 -16.41
N LYS A 313 3.99 -25.33 -16.67
CA LYS A 313 4.90 -26.40 -16.24
C LYS A 313 5.13 -26.44 -14.72
N ILE A 314 4.10 -26.13 -13.94
CA ILE A 314 4.12 -26.23 -12.49
C ILE A 314 3.90 -27.70 -12.09
N GLU A 315 4.71 -28.20 -11.16
CA GLU A 315 4.58 -29.55 -10.60
C GLU A 315 3.24 -29.70 -9.85
N ASN A 316 2.62 -30.89 -9.90
CA ASN A 316 1.36 -31.21 -9.20
C ASN A 316 0.20 -30.22 -9.47
N PRO A 317 -0.20 -30.01 -10.75
CA PRO A 317 -1.23 -29.04 -11.13
C PRO A 317 -2.61 -29.32 -10.53
N GLU A 318 -2.87 -30.57 -10.11
CA GLU A 318 -4.13 -30.97 -9.46
C GLU A 318 -4.37 -30.27 -8.11
N ASN A 319 -3.31 -29.77 -7.46
CA ASN A 319 -3.43 -29.06 -6.19
C ASN A 319 -3.96 -27.61 -6.35
N GLY A 320 -4.07 -27.10 -7.59
CA GLY A 320 -4.56 -25.76 -7.87
C GLY A 320 -3.67 -24.62 -7.37
N ARG A 321 -2.42 -24.90 -6.97
CA ARG A 321 -1.46 -23.94 -6.38
C ARG A 321 -0.26 -23.73 -7.29
N ILE A 322 0.33 -22.52 -7.25
CA ILE A 322 1.63 -22.26 -7.87
C ILE A 322 2.77 -22.71 -6.95
N LEU A 323 2.64 -22.44 -5.64
CA LEU A 323 3.62 -22.85 -4.63
C LEU A 323 3.16 -24.15 -3.96
N ASN A 324 3.74 -25.29 -4.37
CA ASN A 324 3.34 -26.61 -3.86
C ASN A 324 3.46 -26.79 -2.34
N TRP A 325 4.37 -26.06 -1.71
CA TRP A 325 4.58 -26.10 -0.26
C TRP A 325 3.62 -25.20 0.53
N ALA A 326 2.84 -24.33 -0.13
CA ALA A 326 1.89 -23.44 0.53
C ALA A 326 0.64 -24.22 0.99
N ILE A 327 0.66 -24.68 2.25
CA ILE A 327 -0.40 -25.50 2.85
C ILE A 327 -0.71 -24.98 4.26
N GLY A 328 -1.96 -25.14 4.70
CA GLY A 328 -2.40 -24.81 6.06
C GLY A 328 -2.43 -23.30 6.33
N GLU A 329 -2.03 -22.92 7.54
CA GLU A 329 -2.19 -21.54 8.06
C GLU A 329 -1.54 -20.46 7.20
N VAL A 330 -0.48 -20.79 6.45
CA VAL A 330 0.16 -19.84 5.53
C VAL A 330 -0.80 -19.41 4.42
N VAL A 331 -1.63 -20.32 3.91
CA VAL A 331 -2.66 -20.02 2.90
C VAL A 331 -3.73 -19.10 3.49
N ASP A 332 -4.18 -19.38 4.72
CA ASP A 332 -5.20 -18.56 5.41
C ASP A 332 -4.71 -17.13 5.65
N ARG A 333 -3.43 -16.97 6.03
CA ARG A 333 -2.78 -15.66 6.21
C ARG A 333 -2.69 -14.88 4.89
N HIS A 334 -2.32 -15.53 3.79
CA HIS A 334 -2.27 -14.89 2.47
C HIS A 334 -3.68 -14.60 1.90
N LEU A 335 -4.67 -15.44 2.22
CA LEU A 335 -6.06 -15.18 1.89
C LEU A 335 -6.61 -13.96 2.64
N MET A 336 -6.33 -13.86 3.94
CA MET A 336 -6.68 -12.67 4.71
C MET A 336 -5.98 -11.44 4.16
N SER A 337 -4.70 -11.55 3.79
CA SER A 337 -3.97 -10.45 3.14
C SER A 337 -4.64 -10.02 1.83
N PHE A 338 -5.01 -10.98 0.98
CA PHE A 338 -5.72 -10.72 -0.26
C PHE A 338 -7.01 -9.93 0.00
N TYR A 339 -7.77 -10.31 1.03
CA TYR A 339 -9.02 -9.63 1.37
C TYR A 339 -8.86 -8.13 1.67
N PHE A 340 -7.72 -7.71 2.22
CA PHE A 340 -7.42 -6.28 2.45
C PHE A 340 -6.75 -5.63 1.23
N MET A 341 -5.81 -6.33 0.58
CA MET A 341 -5.00 -5.75 -0.48
C MET A 341 -5.79 -5.55 -1.78
N ALA A 342 -6.79 -6.39 -2.08
CA ALA A 342 -7.56 -6.27 -3.33
C ALA A 342 -8.44 -5.01 -3.33
N PRO A 343 -9.21 -4.73 -2.26
CA PRO A 343 -9.91 -3.44 -2.15
C PRO A 343 -8.94 -2.27 -2.09
N LEU A 344 -7.81 -2.38 -1.38
CA LEU A 344 -6.84 -1.28 -1.27
C LEU A 344 -6.22 -0.91 -2.63
N PHE A 345 -5.84 -1.91 -3.44
CA PHE A 345 -5.37 -1.71 -4.80
C PHE A 345 -6.40 -0.94 -5.64
N MET A 346 -7.68 -1.30 -5.51
CA MET A 346 -8.77 -0.64 -6.23
C MET A 346 -9.09 0.78 -5.69
N ILE A 347 -8.91 1.04 -4.39
CA ILE A 347 -8.93 2.40 -3.82
C ILE A 347 -7.81 3.24 -4.43
N CYS A 348 -6.58 2.71 -4.48
CA CYS A 348 -5.45 3.42 -5.08
C CYS A 348 -5.69 3.68 -6.56
N ALA A 349 -6.22 2.72 -7.33
CA ALA A 349 -6.52 2.91 -8.75
C ALA A 349 -7.62 3.96 -8.95
N GLY A 350 -8.67 3.92 -8.14
CA GLY A 350 -9.76 4.89 -8.19
C GLY A 350 -9.32 6.29 -7.77
N PHE A 351 -8.45 6.41 -6.77
CA PHE A 351 -7.94 7.71 -6.33
C PHE A 351 -6.90 8.27 -7.30
N LEU A 352 -6.08 7.41 -7.92
CA LEU A 352 -5.12 7.81 -8.94
C LEU A 352 -5.84 8.46 -10.12
N TRP A 353 -7.07 8.06 -10.47
CA TRP A 353 -7.88 8.76 -11.48
C TRP A 353 -8.04 10.27 -11.18
N HIS A 354 -8.14 10.65 -9.90
CA HIS A 354 -8.28 12.05 -9.47
C HIS A 354 -6.94 12.75 -9.18
N ASN A 355 -5.95 11.98 -8.72
CA ASN A 355 -4.64 12.49 -8.31
C ASN A 355 -3.60 12.46 -9.45
N TRP A 356 -3.85 11.73 -10.54
CA TRP A 356 -2.98 11.70 -11.71
C TRP A 356 -2.78 13.09 -12.31
N TYR A 357 -1.64 13.29 -12.95
CA TYR A 357 -1.32 14.56 -13.60
C TYR A 357 -2.35 14.93 -14.69
N PRO A 358 -2.85 16.19 -14.71
CA PRO A 358 -2.72 17.22 -13.68
C PRO A 358 -3.67 16.94 -12.50
N ALA A 359 -3.16 16.93 -11.26
CA ALA A 359 -3.96 16.50 -10.12
C ALA A 359 -5.14 17.42 -9.85
N LYS A 360 -6.29 16.80 -9.58
CA LYS A 360 -7.51 17.48 -9.11
C LYS A 360 -7.87 17.16 -7.67
N ALA A 361 -7.07 16.33 -7.02
CA ALA A 361 -7.20 15.92 -5.63
C ALA A 361 -5.83 15.59 -5.05
N PHE A 362 -5.52 16.11 -3.86
CA PHE A 362 -4.31 15.74 -3.12
C PHE A 362 -4.62 14.73 -2.00
N PRO A 363 -3.76 13.71 -1.84
CA PRO A 363 -3.92 12.69 -0.81
C PRO A 363 -3.90 13.27 0.61
N GLY A 364 -2.98 14.20 0.87
CA GLY A 364 -2.61 14.60 2.24
C GLY A 364 -1.85 13.50 2.98
N ASP A 365 -1.38 13.84 4.18
CA ASP A 365 -0.69 12.91 5.08
C ASP A 365 -1.60 11.73 5.44
N THR A 366 -2.92 11.96 5.55
CA THR A 366 -3.91 10.92 5.86
C THR A 366 -3.80 9.70 4.96
N PHE A 367 -3.60 9.87 3.64
CA PHE A 367 -3.44 8.75 2.72
C PHE A 367 -2.14 7.98 2.99
N CYS A 368 -1.05 8.67 3.28
CA CYS A 368 0.26 8.07 3.56
C CYS A 368 0.22 7.24 4.86
N TYR A 369 -0.42 7.77 5.92
CA TYR A 369 -0.65 7.02 7.16
C TYR A 369 -1.56 5.82 6.95
N PHE A 370 -2.68 6.01 6.24
CA PHE A 370 -3.62 4.94 5.92
C PHE A 370 -2.97 3.79 5.12
N SER A 371 -2.32 4.11 4.00
CA SER A 371 -1.71 3.10 3.12
C SER A 371 -0.52 2.41 3.77
N GLY A 372 0.38 3.15 4.42
CA GLY A 372 1.52 2.56 5.15
C GLY A 372 1.08 1.64 6.29
N MET A 373 0.06 2.03 7.07
CA MET A 373 -0.51 1.19 8.10
C MET A 373 -1.20 -0.05 7.51
N ALA A 374 -1.95 0.10 6.42
CA ALA A 374 -2.59 -1.02 5.74
C ALA A 374 -1.56 -2.07 5.31
N PHE A 375 -0.45 -1.66 4.71
CA PHE A 375 0.63 -2.58 4.36
C PHE A 375 1.24 -3.26 5.58
N SER A 376 1.58 -2.49 6.61
CA SER A 376 2.25 -3.03 7.79
C SER A 376 1.38 -3.94 8.61
N ALA A 377 0.13 -3.53 8.92
CA ALA A 377 -0.77 -4.33 9.73
C ALA A 377 -1.00 -5.71 9.09
N ILE A 378 -1.25 -5.73 7.77
CA ILE A 378 -1.49 -6.97 7.03
C ILE A 378 -0.23 -7.82 6.90
N ALA A 379 0.94 -7.22 6.69
CA ALA A 379 2.19 -8.00 6.64
C ALA A 379 2.63 -8.55 8.00
N ILE A 380 2.29 -7.87 9.11
CA ILE A 380 2.50 -8.36 10.48
C ILE A 380 1.60 -9.57 10.73
N GLN A 381 0.29 -9.42 10.52
CA GLN A 381 -0.65 -10.53 10.73
C GLN A 381 -0.47 -11.68 9.73
N GLY A 382 -0.02 -11.36 8.51
CA GLY A 382 0.28 -12.34 7.47
C GLY A 382 1.66 -13.00 7.59
N HIS A 383 2.49 -12.59 8.54
CA HIS A 383 3.87 -13.08 8.74
C HIS A 383 4.80 -12.93 7.52
N PHE A 384 4.56 -11.95 6.65
CA PHE A 384 5.40 -11.68 5.47
C PHE A 384 6.03 -10.27 5.49
N SER A 385 6.17 -9.66 6.68
CA SER A 385 6.80 -8.36 6.89
C SER A 385 8.19 -8.22 6.24
N LYS A 386 9.00 -9.28 6.21
CA LYS A 386 10.28 -9.32 5.46
C LYS A 386 10.09 -9.13 3.96
N THR A 387 9.08 -9.79 3.37
CA THR A 387 8.73 -9.66 1.96
C THR A 387 8.20 -8.24 1.67
N LEU A 388 7.38 -7.69 2.58
CA LEU A 388 6.89 -6.32 2.44
C LEU A 388 8.04 -5.30 2.37
N ILE A 389 9.05 -5.43 3.23
CA ILE A 389 10.23 -4.54 3.22
C ILE A 389 10.95 -4.58 1.86
N LEU A 390 11.00 -5.74 1.20
CA LEU A 390 11.58 -5.84 -0.15
C LEU A 390 10.75 -5.08 -1.19
N PHE A 391 9.42 -5.06 -1.08
CA PHE A 391 8.59 -4.21 -1.94
C PHE A 391 8.78 -2.71 -1.66
N PHE A 392 9.32 -2.33 -0.49
CA PHE A 392 9.65 -0.96 -0.14
C PHE A 392 11.08 -0.53 -0.55
N LEU A 393 11.77 -1.27 -1.42
CA LEU A 393 13.16 -0.96 -1.83
C LEU A 393 13.37 0.51 -2.28
N PRO A 394 12.53 1.11 -3.15
CA PRO A 394 12.68 2.51 -3.53
C PRO A 394 12.48 3.48 -2.36
N GLN A 395 11.54 3.19 -1.45
CA GLN A 395 11.27 3.97 -0.25
C GLN A 395 12.45 3.89 0.73
N ILE A 396 13.05 2.70 0.88
CA ILE A 396 14.28 2.49 1.66
C ILE A 396 15.42 3.32 1.08
N PHE A 397 15.62 3.27 -0.24
CA PHE A 397 16.64 4.09 -0.91
C PHE A 397 16.39 5.59 -0.70
N ASN A 398 15.16 6.07 -0.90
CA ASN A 398 14.81 7.47 -0.69
C ASN A 398 15.02 7.90 0.78
N PHE A 399 14.66 7.04 1.74
CA PHE A 399 14.86 7.28 3.17
C PHE A 399 16.35 7.39 3.51
N ILE A 400 17.16 6.40 3.11
CA ILE A 400 18.61 6.39 3.35
C ILE A 400 19.29 7.62 2.71
N LEU A 401 18.94 7.93 1.45
CA LEU A 401 19.45 9.12 0.77
C LEU A 401 19.03 10.40 1.50
N SER A 402 17.81 10.45 2.03
CA SER A 402 17.27 11.59 2.78
C SER A 402 17.87 11.74 4.19
N CYS A 403 18.43 10.69 4.79
CA CYS A 403 18.88 10.68 6.19
C CYS A 403 19.78 11.86 6.56
N PRO A 404 20.78 12.28 5.76
CA PRO A 404 21.61 13.42 6.11
C PRO A 404 20.80 14.72 6.25
N GLN A 405 19.75 14.91 5.46
CA GLN A 405 18.84 16.05 5.62
C GLN A 405 17.89 15.86 6.81
N LEU A 406 17.27 14.69 6.93
CA LEU A 406 16.28 14.41 7.98
C LEU A 406 16.87 14.48 9.40
N PHE A 407 18.12 14.09 9.57
CA PHE A 407 18.83 14.14 10.86
C PHE A 407 19.65 15.43 11.06
N GLY A 408 19.51 16.42 10.17
CA GLY A 408 20.17 17.72 10.31
C GLY A 408 21.69 17.72 10.11
N LEU A 409 22.24 16.70 9.43
CA LEU A 409 23.64 16.70 9.00
C LEU A 409 23.85 17.65 7.80
N VAL A 410 22.82 17.81 6.97
CA VAL A 410 22.72 18.74 5.83
C VAL A 410 21.46 19.57 6.05
N ASP A 411 21.49 20.86 5.71
CA ASP A 411 20.30 21.71 5.81
C ASP A 411 19.12 21.12 5.02
N CYS A 412 17.98 20.99 5.71
CA CYS A 412 16.77 20.41 5.15
C CYS A 412 15.74 21.51 4.91
N PRO A 413 15.48 21.91 3.66
CA PRO A 413 14.42 22.88 3.38
C PRO A 413 13.06 22.26 3.70
N ARG A 414 12.06 23.10 4.00
CA ARG A 414 10.68 22.65 4.28
C ARG A 414 10.11 21.81 3.14
N HIS A 415 10.44 22.17 1.89
CA HIS A 415 9.99 21.48 0.70
C HIS A 415 11.20 21.01 -0.11
N ARG A 416 11.24 19.70 -0.39
CA ARG A 416 12.32 19.04 -1.16
C ARG A 416 11.88 18.59 -2.56
N LEU A 417 10.69 19.01 -2.99
CA LEU A 417 10.19 18.83 -4.36
C LEU A 417 11.14 19.46 -5.39
N PRO A 418 11.13 18.98 -6.64
CA PRO A 418 11.90 19.57 -7.72
C PRO A 418 11.47 21.01 -8.02
N PHE A 419 12.27 21.72 -8.82
CA PHE A 419 11.98 23.08 -9.26
C PHE A 419 11.26 23.04 -10.61
N TYR A 420 10.12 23.72 -10.74
CA TYR A 420 9.39 23.85 -12.00
C TYR A 420 9.90 25.05 -12.81
N ASP A 421 10.26 24.81 -14.07
CA ASP A 421 10.66 25.85 -15.01
C ASP A 421 9.52 26.16 -15.99
N GLU A 422 8.92 27.35 -15.85
CA GLU A 422 7.81 27.82 -16.68
C GLU A 422 8.17 27.92 -18.17
N LYS A 423 9.43 28.19 -18.52
CA LYS A 423 9.85 28.36 -19.92
C LYS A 423 9.87 27.05 -20.68
N THR A 424 10.32 25.99 -20.01
CA THR A 424 10.47 24.65 -20.61
C THR A 424 9.29 23.73 -20.28
N ASN A 425 8.49 24.07 -19.27
CA ASN A 425 7.45 23.22 -18.69
C ASN A 425 8.01 21.88 -18.16
N LEU A 426 9.23 21.92 -17.61
CA LEU A 426 9.95 20.76 -17.08
C LEU A 426 10.32 20.96 -15.61
N LEU A 427 10.50 19.84 -14.92
CA LEU A 427 11.02 19.77 -13.56
C LEU A 427 12.53 19.59 -13.59
N ASN A 428 13.23 20.42 -12.83
CA ASN A 428 14.68 20.42 -12.66
C ASN A 428 15.03 20.02 -11.21
N PRO A 429 16.23 19.45 -10.97
CA PRO A 429 16.67 19.16 -9.61
C PRO A 429 16.66 20.43 -8.75
N SER A 430 15.97 20.39 -7.61
CA SER A 430 16.03 21.46 -6.62
C SER A 430 17.31 21.34 -5.79
N LYS A 431 17.75 22.47 -5.23
CA LYS A 431 19.03 22.59 -4.52
C LYS A 431 18.86 23.21 -3.14
N VAL A 432 19.80 22.86 -2.27
CA VAL A 432 20.09 23.54 -1.02
C VAL A 432 21.33 24.41 -1.24
N ILE A 433 21.24 25.69 -0.87
CA ILE A 433 22.31 26.68 -1.01
C ILE A 433 22.94 26.89 0.36
N PHE A 434 24.28 26.85 0.41
CA PHE A 434 25.03 27.10 1.63
C PHE A 434 25.63 28.50 1.58
N GLU A 435 25.14 29.40 2.45
CA GLU A 435 25.66 30.77 2.54
C GLU A 435 27.03 30.84 3.22
N LYS A 436 27.31 29.86 4.09
CA LYS A 436 28.55 29.75 4.85
C LYS A 436 29.16 28.38 4.62
N PRO A 437 30.50 28.23 4.74
CA PRO A 437 31.15 26.94 4.65
C PRO A 437 30.53 25.93 5.62
N SER A 438 30.04 24.80 5.09
CA SER A 438 29.40 23.78 5.91
C SER A 438 30.40 23.08 6.84
N PRO A 439 29.93 22.51 7.97
CA PRO A 439 30.78 21.72 8.86
C PRO A 439 31.47 20.56 8.14
N LYS A 440 32.65 20.16 8.64
CA LYS A 440 33.43 19.03 8.05
C LYS A 440 32.61 17.75 7.87
N ARG A 441 31.72 17.43 8.83
CA ARG A 441 30.83 16.25 8.75
C ARG A 441 29.91 16.32 7.54
N THR A 442 29.26 17.46 7.33
CA THR A 442 28.39 17.73 6.17
C THR A 442 29.17 17.60 4.86
N VAL A 443 30.35 18.21 4.78
CA VAL A 443 31.21 18.16 3.59
C VAL A 443 31.62 16.73 3.27
N ILE A 444 32.04 15.95 4.27
CA ILE A 444 32.41 14.54 4.09
C ILE A 444 31.19 13.73 3.59
N SER A 445 30.04 13.86 4.24
CA SER A 445 28.81 13.18 3.82
C SER A 445 28.43 13.52 2.38
N LEU A 446 28.44 14.79 1.99
CA LEU A 446 28.12 15.23 0.64
C LEU A 446 29.15 14.75 -0.40
N LYS A 447 30.45 14.75 -0.06
CA LYS A 447 31.49 14.21 -0.93
C LYS A 447 31.34 12.71 -1.15
N ILE A 448 31.01 11.94 -0.11
CA ILE A 448 30.72 10.50 -0.22
C ILE A 448 29.53 10.28 -1.16
N LEU A 449 28.42 11.00 -0.94
CA LEU A 449 27.23 10.89 -1.81
C LEU A 449 27.54 11.29 -3.26
N SER A 450 28.34 12.33 -3.46
CA SER A 450 28.74 12.80 -4.80
C SER A 450 29.69 11.83 -5.50
N PHE A 451 30.58 11.17 -4.76
CA PHE A 451 31.44 10.10 -5.27
C PHE A 451 30.61 8.93 -5.84
N PHE A 452 29.53 8.55 -5.15
CA PHE A 452 28.56 7.56 -5.66
C PHE A 452 27.58 8.14 -6.70
N LYS A 453 27.80 9.37 -7.17
CA LYS A 453 26.95 10.09 -8.13
C LYS A 453 25.50 10.26 -7.67
N LEU A 454 25.22 10.17 -6.37
CA LEU A 454 23.85 10.31 -5.83
C LEU A 454 23.40 11.77 -5.78
N VAL A 455 24.34 12.71 -5.73
CA VAL A 455 24.09 14.15 -5.62
C VAL A 455 25.02 14.93 -6.52
N LYS A 456 24.57 16.10 -6.98
CA LYS A 456 25.40 17.06 -7.70
C LYS A 456 25.79 18.20 -6.77
N LEU A 457 27.09 18.47 -6.68
CA LEU A 457 27.66 19.56 -5.90
C LEU A 457 28.12 20.69 -6.82
N GLU A 458 27.94 21.92 -6.37
CA GLU A 458 28.51 23.11 -7.00
C GLU A 458 29.48 23.75 -6.02
N TYR A 459 30.61 24.23 -6.52
CA TYR A 459 31.66 24.83 -5.73
C TYR A 459 31.70 26.35 -5.96
N ASP A 460 32.11 27.10 -4.95
CA ASP A 460 32.44 28.51 -5.08
C ASP A 460 33.87 28.70 -5.64
N GLY A 461 34.26 29.96 -5.89
CA GLY A 461 35.60 30.29 -6.37
C GLY A 461 36.73 29.96 -5.37
N ASN A 462 36.39 29.68 -4.12
CA ASN A 462 37.32 29.34 -3.04
C ASN A 462 37.42 27.83 -2.79
N GLY A 463 36.71 27.00 -3.58
CA GLY A 463 36.71 25.55 -3.46
C GLY A 463 35.78 24.98 -2.38
N HIS A 464 34.94 25.80 -1.74
CA HIS A 464 33.90 25.34 -0.82
C HIS A 464 32.64 24.91 -1.56
N ILE A 465 31.85 24.02 -0.95
CA ILE A 465 30.57 23.60 -1.52
C ILE A 465 29.58 24.76 -1.39
N LYS A 466 29.16 25.33 -2.53
CA LYS A 466 28.17 26.40 -2.64
C LYS A 466 26.75 25.85 -2.59
N SER A 467 26.50 24.72 -3.25
CA SER A 467 25.17 24.11 -3.28
C SER A 467 25.23 22.59 -3.44
N SER A 468 24.17 21.91 -3.01
CA SER A 468 23.92 20.51 -3.26
C SER A 468 22.50 20.33 -3.76
N THR A 469 22.26 19.39 -4.68
CA THR A 469 20.89 18.93 -4.97
C THR A 469 20.23 18.38 -3.71
N ASN A 470 18.90 18.55 -3.60
CA ASN A 470 18.12 17.96 -2.50
C ASN A 470 18.23 16.44 -2.51
N LEU A 471 18.30 15.84 -1.31
CA LEU A 471 18.59 14.43 -1.14
C LEU A 471 17.31 13.59 -1.18
N THR A 472 16.75 13.43 -2.38
CA THR A 472 15.55 12.60 -2.62
C THR A 472 15.72 11.79 -3.90
N ILE A 473 15.03 10.65 -4.00
CA ILE A 473 15.05 9.83 -5.22
C ILE A 473 14.52 10.61 -6.43
N ILE A 474 13.57 11.53 -6.24
CA ILE A 474 13.02 12.37 -7.31
C ILE A 474 14.11 13.26 -7.91
N ASN A 475 14.90 13.94 -7.07
CA ASN A 475 16.02 14.76 -7.54
C ASN A 475 17.15 13.89 -8.11
N PHE A 476 17.43 12.73 -7.50
CA PHE A 476 18.38 11.74 -8.03
C PHE A 476 18.02 11.32 -9.46
N LEU A 477 16.74 11.02 -9.75
CA LEU A 477 16.30 10.67 -11.09
C LEU A 477 16.49 11.83 -12.08
N LEU A 478 16.15 13.07 -11.68
CA LEU A 478 16.38 14.24 -12.53
C LEU A 478 17.86 14.54 -12.80
N ILE A 479 18.77 14.17 -11.89
CA ILE A 479 20.22 14.27 -12.12
C ILE A 479 20.67 13.31 -13.22
N HIS A 480 20.10 12.10 -13.28
CA HIS A 480 20.55 11.04 -14.19
C HIS A 480 19.81 11.02 -15.52
N PHE A 481 18.53 11.38 -15.54
CA PHE A 481 17.69 11.38 -16.73
C PHE A 481 17.47 12.79 -17.32
N GLY A 482 17.98 13.82 -16.64
CA GLY A 482 17.78 15.22 -17.02
C GLY A 482 16.40 15.77 -16.63
N PRO A 483 16.09 17.01 -17.03
CA PRO A 483 14.81 17.64 -16.74
C PRO A 483 13.65 16.90 -17.42
N LEU A 484 12.59 16.62 -16.66
CA LEU A 484 11.44 15.84 -17.13
C LEU A 484 10.13 16.57 -16.84
N ARG A 485 9.12 16.37 -17.69
CA ARG A 485 7.76 16.78 -17.37
C ARG A 485 7.25 15.96 -16.18
N GLU A 486 6.40 16.55 -15.35
CA GLU A 486 5.97 15.97 -14.07
C GLU A 486 5.32 14.58 -14.20
N ASP A 487 4.44 14.38 -15.18
CA ASP A 487 3.83 13.07 -15.46
C ASP A 487 4.86 12.01 -15.85
N ARG A 488 5.86 12.38 -16.65
CA ARG A 488 6.96 11.49 -17.05
C ARG A 488 7.86 11.14 -15.87
N LEU A 489 8.11 12.10 -14.97
CA LEU A 489 8.86 11.86 -13.74
C LEU A 489 8.08 10.93 -12.78
N CYS A 490 6.76 11.12 -12.65
CA CYS A 490 5.89 10.26 -11.87
C CYS A 490 5.89 8.82 -12.41
N LEU A 491 5.76 8.64 -13.73
CA LEU A 491 5.89 7.34 -14.39
C LEU A 491 7.26 6.71 -14.17
N LEU A 492 8.35 7.51 -14.20
CA LEU A 492 9.69 7.01 -13.94
C LEU A 492 9.84 6.50 -12.50
N VAL A 493 9.28 7.20 -11.51
CA VAL A 493 9.25 6.72 -10.11
C VAL A 493 8.44 5.42 -10.02
N GLY A 494 7.28 5.35 -10.68
CA GLY A 494 6.50 4.10 -10.78
C GLY A 494 7.28 2.95 -11.43
N PHE A 495 8.04 3.24 -12.48
CA PHE A 495 8.89 2.24 -13.14
C PHE A 495 10.01 1.73 -12.22
N VAL A 496 10.65 2.62 -11.46
CA VAL A 496 11.63 2.24 -10.43
C VAL A 496 10.97 1.34 -9.36
N GLN A 497 9.72 1.62 -8.99
CA GLN A 497 8.95 0.79 -8.06
C GLN A 497 8.64 -0.60 -8.62
N ILE A 498 8.31 -0.71 -9.91
CA ILE A 498 8.12 -2.01 -10.59
C ILE A 498 9.44 -2.80 -10.59
N ILE A 499 10.56 -2.16 -10.94
CA ILE A 499 11.89 -2.81 -10.91
C ILE A 499 12.21 -3.29 -9.49
N GLY A 500 11.99 -2.46 -8.47
CA GLY A 500 12.18 -2.84 -7.07
C GLY A 500 11.35 -4.08 -6.69
N SER A 501 10.11 -4.16 -7.18
CA SER A 501 9.22 -5.29 -6.93
C SER A 501 9.67 -6.56 -7.66
N ILE A 502 10.16 -6.45 -8.91
CA ILE A 502 10.76 -7.58 -9.65
C ILE A 502 12.01 -8.10 -8.93
N ILE A 503 12.86 -7.20 -8.43
CA ILE A 503 14.03 -7.57 -7.63
C ILE A 503 13.58 -8.27 -6.34
N ALA A 504 12.55 -7.76 -5.66
CA ALA A 504 11.99 -8.38 -4.46
C ALA A 504 11.50 -9.81 -4.72
N PHE A 505 10.73 -10.02 -5.80
CA PHE A 505 10.27 -11.34 -6.22
C PHE A 505 11.45 -12.28 -6.56
N SER A 506 12.45 -11.77 -7.27
CA SER A 506 13.66 -12.53 -7.62
C SER A 506 14.43 -12.97 -6.37
N ILE A 507 14.56 -12.08 -5.38
CA ILE A 507 15.19 -12.39 -4.10
C ILE A 507 14.35 -13.43 -3.34
N ARG A 508 13.04 -13.22 -3.19
CA ARG A 508 12.16 -14.10 -2.41
C ARG A 508 12.08 -15.51 -2.99
N TYR A 509 11.84 -15.63 -4.30
CA TYR A 509 11.53 -16.92 -4.95
C TYR A 509 12.72 -17.54 -5.66
N GLY A 510 13.63 -16.75 -6.22
CA GLY A 510 14.81 -17.22 -6.95
C GLY A 510 16.00 -17.51 -6.04
N VAL A 511 16.38 -16.56 -5.17
CA VAL A 511 17.65 -16.61 -4.43
C VAL A 511 17.47 -16.96 -2.94
N GLY A 512 16.24 -16.89 -2.41
CA GLY A 512 15.97 -17.10 -0.97
C GLY A 512 16.43 -18.46 -0.44
N SER A 513 16.41 -19.52 -1.27
CA SER A 513 16.92 -20.85 -0.91
C SER A 513 18.43 -20.88 -0.69
N TRP A 514 19.19 -20.01 -1.36
CA TRP A 514 20.64 -19.92 -1.18
C TRP A 514 21.00 -19.31 0.19
N PHE A 515 20.26 -18.26 0.59
CA PHE A 515 20.48 -17.54 1.84
C PHE A 515 19.96 -18.29 3.08
N TYR A 516 18.82 -18.98 2.97
CA TYR A 516 18.15 -19.60 4.11
C TYR A 516 18.21 -21.14 4.12
N GLY A 517 18.67 -21.78 3.04
CA GLY A 517 18.62 -23.24 2.86
C GLY A 517 17.32 -23.68 2.19
N GLY A 518 17.40 -24.63 1.24
CA GLY A 518 16.33 -25.00 0.31
C GLY A 518 14.98 -25.33 0.96
N ASP A 519 14.99 -25.92 2.16
CA ASP A 519 13.79 -26.41 2.84
C ASP A 519 13.26 -25.48 3.96
N ARG A 520 13.82 -24.27 4.12
CA ARG A 520 13.51 -23.38 5.26
C ARG A 520 12.80 -22.07 4.86
N ARG A 521 11.88 -22.15 3.89
CA ARG A 521 11.21 -20.99 3.28
C ARG A 521 9.92 -20.55 3.98
#